data_AF-A0A2T2VSU0-F1
#
_entry.id   AF-A0A2T2VSU0-F1
#
_cell.length_a   1.000
_cell.length_b   1.000
_cell.length_c   1.000
_cell.angle_alpha   90.00
_cell.angle_beta   90.00
_cell.angle_gamma   90.00
#
_symmetry.space_group_name_H-M   'P 1'
#
loop_
_entity.id
_entity.type
_entity.pdbx_description
1 polymer ?
#
loop_
_entity_poly.entity_id
_entity_poly.type
_entity_poly.pdbx_seq_one_letter_code
_entity_poly.pdbx_strand_id
1 'polypeptide(L)'
;MAMGFTLLSIDAVDDAYSDYEPTRATRAISEFVQEILSNWYVRLSRRRFWKGEYQEDKISAYQTLFECLLTISKLMAPVAPFYADRLYLDLCKATGFESDQSVHLADFPTADKATRNVVMEERMSKARTIASLALSLRKKEQIKVRQPLQKIMIPVRNQEEREAILAVEELILSEINVKELELLDDASDILVKEVKPNFKTLGPRFGKNMRFVATAIQGLDENQLKTLEAQEEIELVIEGEKVMLSSADVDIQSKDIEGWLVANSNGITVALDIQLNEELKEEGIARELINRIQNLRKDAGFEVTDKIILYLTPHNSLNAALNNNLEYIKAETLTLEIHILDEIKEGVLIEFDDVITSILIKEH
;
A
#
# COMPACT_ATOMS: atom_id res chain seq x y z
N MET A 1 8.72 0.83 12.14
CA MET A 1 7.67 1.53 11.36
C MET A 1 6.50 1.94 12.24
N ALA A 2 5.65 1.02 12.70
CA ALA A 2 4.47 1.37 13.51
C ALA A 2 4.85 2.25 14.71
N MET A 3 5.89 1.86 15.47
CA MET A 3 6.42 2.68 16.58
C MET A 3 6.84 4.10 16.19
N GLY A 4 7.54 4.30 15.07
CA GLY A 4 7.95 5.65 14.63
C GLY A 4 6.74 6.54 14.30
N PHE A 5 5.74 5.98 13.61
CA PHE A 5 4.49 6.68 13.36
C PHE A 5 3.63 6.87 14.63
N THR A 6 3.74 5.98 15.62
CA THR A 6 3.11 6.17 16.93
C THR A 6 3.69 7.40 17.62
N LEU A 7 5.02 7.59 17.57
CA LEU A 7 5.68 8.78 18.12
C LEU A 7 5.22 10.07 17.42
N LEU A 8 5.14 10.06 16.08
CA LEU A 8 4.59 11.19 15.31
C LEU A 8 3.13 11.49 15.68
N SER A 9 2.34 10.45 15.93
CA SER A 9 0.94 10.59 16.31
C SER A 9 0.77 11.14 17.73
N ILE A 10 1.69 10.81 18.65
CA ILE A 10 1.71 11.40 19.99
C ILE A 10 1.90 12.92 19.89
N ASP A 11 2.96 13.37 19.22
CA ASP A 11 3.26 14.82 19.08
C ASP A 11 2.07 15.56 18.42
N ALA A 12 1.54 15.04 17.32
CA ALA A 12 0.42 15.67 16.60
C ALA A 12 -0.87 15.75 17.43
N VAL A 13 -1.12 14.77 18.29
CA VAL A 13 -2.30 14.75 19.17
C VAL A 13 -2.10 15.66 20.39
N ASP A 14 -0.90 15.68 20.97
CA ASP A 14 -0.56 16.55 22.10
C ASP A 14 -0.65 18.03 21.71
N ASP A 15 -0.10 18.41 20.55
CA ASP A 15 -0.22 19.76 19.99
C ASP A 15 -1.70 20.13 19.76
N ALA A 16 -2.49 19.22 19.17
CA ALA A 16 -3.90 19.48 18.90
C ALA A 16 -4.73 19.64 20.18
N TYR A 17 -4.47 18.86 21.22
CA TYR A 17 -5.15 19.05 22.51
C TYR A 17 -4.69 20.33 23.21
N SER A 18 -3.40 20.69 23.13
CA SER A 18 -2.85 21.94 23.65
C SER A 18 -3.49 23.17 23.01
N ASP A 19 -3.82 23.07 21.72
CA ASP A 19 -4.53 24.10 20.94
C ASP A 19 -6.06 24.06 21.11
N TYR A 20 -6.60 23.19 21.98
CA TYR A 20 -8.05 22.98 22.16
C TYR A 20 -8.78 22.55 20.88
N GLU A 21 -8.12 21.76 20.02
CA GLU A 21 -8.62 21.25 18.73
C GLU A 21 -8.89 19.73 18.78
N PRO A 22 -9.92 19.25 19.51
CA PRO A 22 -10.18 17.82 19.69
C PRO A 22 -10.55 17.11 18.36
N THR A 23 -11.05 17.86 17.37
CA THR A 23 -11.34 17.31 16.04
C THR A 23 -10.05 16.97 15.29
N ARG A 24 -8.99 17.78 15.43
CA ARG A 24 -7.69 17.49 14.81
C ARG A 24 -7.02 16.31 15.50
N ALA A 25 -7.04 16.27 16.83
CA ALA A 25 -6.54 15.15 17.63
C ALA A 25 -7.20 13.81 17.23
N THR A 26 -8.53 13.76 17.20
CA THR A 26 -9.27 12.54 16.84
C THR A 26 -9.04 12.09 15.41
N ARG A 27 -8.87 13.03 14.45
CA ARG A 27 -8.50 12.70 13.07
C ARG A 27 -7.12 12.07 12.98
N ALA A 28 -6.13 12.61 13.68
CA ALA A 28 -4.77 12.05 13.72
C ALA A 28 -4.77 10.63 14.32
N ILE A 29 -5.50 10.40 15.43
CA ILE A 29 -5.67 9.07 16.02
C ILE A 29 -6.34 8.12 15.01
N SER A 30 -7.43 8.56 14.37
CA SER A 30 -8.17 7.76 13.40
C SER A 30 -7.31 7.38 12.20
N GLU A 31 -6.54 8.33 11.65
CA GLU A 31 -5.64 8.11 10.53
C GLU A 31 -4.55 7.11 10.89
N PHE A 32 -3.92 7.25 12.06
CA PHE A 32 -2.93 6.28 12.52
C PHE A 32 -3.51 4.87 12.66
N VAL A 33 -4.65 4.73 13.34
CA VAL A 33 -5.27 3.41 13.58
C VAL A 33 -5.66 2.75 12.28
N GLN A 34 -6.29 3.49 11.36
CA GLN A 34 -6.79 2.94 10.10
C GLN A 34 -5.65 2.70 9.11
N GLU A 35 -4.87 3.73 8.79
CA GLU A 35 -3.91 3.69 7.69
C GLU A 35 -2.58 3.04 8.07
N ILE A 36 -2.09 3.24 9.30
CA ILE A 36 -0.78 2.73 9.73
C ILE A 36 -0.94 1.39 10.42
N LEU A 37 -1.76 1.34 11.48
CA LEU A 37 -1.83 0.15 12.32
C LEU A 37 -2.62 -0.98 11.65
N SER A 38 -3.84 -0.70 11.18
CA SER A 38 -4.72 -1.71 10.59
C SER A 38 -4.33 -2.05 9.14
N ASN A 39 -4.42 -1.08 8.23
CA ASN A 39 -4.27 -1.30 6.79
C ASN A 39 -2.86 -1.71 6.38
N TRP A 40 -1.84 -1.31 7.16
CA TRP A 40 -0.45 -1.58 6.82
C TRP A 40 0.18 -2.59 7.79
N TYR A 41 0.39 -2.21 9.04
CA TYR A 41 1.17 -3.01 9.99
C TYR A 41 0.55 -4.39 10.27
N VAL A 42 -0.71 -4.43 10.71
CA VAL A 42 -1.39 -5.70 11.05
C VAL A 42 -1.54 -6.57 9.81
N ARG A 43 -1.92 -5.98 8.66
CA ARG A 43 -2.09 -6.73 7.40
C ARG A 43 -0.78 -7.39 6.95
N LEU A 44 0.32 -6.65 6.92
CA LEU A 44 1.64 -7.16 6.51
C LEU A 44 2.24 -8.12 7.54
N SER A 45 1.96 -7.90 8.83
CA SER A 45 2.49 -8.74 9.90
C SER A 45 1.65 -9.98 10.18
N ARG A 46 0.55 -10.24 9.44
CA ARG A 46 -0.31 -11.42 9.64
C ARG A 46 0.50 -12.71 9.74
N ARG A 47 1.42 -12.95 8.79
CA ARG A 47 2.25 -14.18 8.80
C ARG A 47 3.09 -14.31 10.08
N ARG A 48 3.57 -13.20 10.65
CA ARG A 48 4.36 -13.17 11.89
C ARG A 48 3.52 -13.53 13.11
N PHE A 49 2.22 -13.23 13.10
CA PHE A 49 1.30 -13.65 14.17
C PHE A 49 0.91 -15.13 14.07
N TRP A 50 0.72 -15.66 12.86
CA TRP A 50 0.12 -16.99 12.66
C TRP A 50 1.11 -18.13 12.37
N LYS A 51 2.14 -17.88 11.55
CA LYS A 51 3.12 -18.89 11.13
C LYS A 51 4.38 -18.82 12.01
N GLY A 52 5.04 -19.97 12.19
CA GLY A 52 6.33 -20.06 12.89
C GLY A 52 6.22 -20.33 14.39
N GLU A 53 7.34 -20.82 14.94
CA GLU A 53 7.54 -21.00 16.38
C GLU A 53 7.53 -19.65 17.10
N TYR A 54 7.32 -19.66 18.42
CA TYR A 54 7.33 -18.46 19.25
C TYR A 54 8.77 -17.92 19.44
N GLN A 55 9.30 -17.35 18.37
CA GLN A 55 10.66 -16.82 18.25
C GLN A 55 10.65 -15.27 18.30
N GLU A 56 11.84 -14.69 18.31
CA GLU A 56 12.07 -13.24 18.46
C GLU A 56 11.19 -12.39 17.52
N ASP A 57 11.10 -12.76 16.24
CA ASP A 57 10.29 -12.01 15.26
C ASP A 57 8.81 -11.93 15.64
N LYS A 58 8.24 -13.04 16.12
CA LYS A 58 6.85 -13.12 16.58
C LYS A 58 6.64 -12.29 17.83
N ILE A 59 7.58 -12.36 18.78
CA ILE A 59 7.57 -11.56 20.02
C ILE A 59 7.61 -10.06 19.67
N SER A 60 8.52 -9.64 18.79
CA SER A 60 8.63 -8.23 18.37
C SER A 60 7.34 -7.74 17.70
N ALA A 61 6.65 -8.59 16.92
CA ALA A 61 5.37 -8.24 16.34
C ALA A 61 4.29 -7.99 17.40
N TYR A 62 4.18 -8.86 18.41
CA TYR A 62 3.23 -8.68 19.51
C TYR A 62 3.56 -7.46 20.38
N GLN A 63 4.84 -7.26 20.74
CA GLN A 63 5.26 -6.11 21.55
C GLN A 63 4.96 -4.79 20.86
N THR A 64 5.30 -4.68 19.57
CA THR A 64 4.99 -3.48 18.77
C THR A 64 3.49 -3.20 18.73
N LEU A 65 2.66 -4.23 18.50
CA LEU A 65 1.21 -4.07 18.46
C LEU A 65 0.66 -3.66 19.83
N PHE A 66 1.14 -4.29 20.90
CA PHE A 66 0.77 -3.97 22.27
C PHE A 66 1.08 -2.51 22.62
N GLU A 67 2.30 -2.05 22.37
CA GLU A 67 2.72 -0.66 22.63
C GLU A 67 1.88 0.34 21.84
N CYS A 68 1.60 0.07 20.55
CA CYS A 68 0.74 0.93 19.74
C CYS A 68 -0.69 1.02 20.30
N LEU A 69 -1.29 -0.11 20.66
CA LEU A 69 -2.66 -0.14 21.21
C LEU A 69 -2.73 0.50 22.60
N LEU A 70 -1.72 0.27 23.44
CA LEU A 70 -1.59 0.89 24.76
C LEU A 70 -1.51 2.42 24.63
N THR A 71 -0.64 2.93 23.77
CA THR A 71 -0.52 4.37 23.50
C THR A 71 -1.83 4.95 22.95
N ILE A 72 -2.46 4.28 21.98
CA ILE A 72 -3.73 4.76 21.41
C ILE A 72 -4.83 4.81 22.46
N SER A 73 -4.91 3.82 23.35
CA SER A 73 -5.88 3.84 24.45
C SER A 73 -5.70 5.07 25.34
N LYS A 74 -4.45 5.50 25.61
CA LYS A 74 -4.16 6.74 26.36
C LYS A 74 -4.53 8.00 25.56
N LEU A 75 -4.12 8.09 24.28
CA LEU A 75 -4.40 9.25 23.42
C LEU A 75 -5.90 9.51 23.21
N MET A 76 -6.69 8.43 23.10
CA MET A 76 -8.13 8.53 22.84
C MET A 76 -8.99 8.64 24.10
N ALA A 77 -8.41 8.46 25.29
CA ALA A 77 -9.12 8.49 26.57
C ALA A 77 -9.96 9.77 26.80
N PRO A 78 -9.50 10.99 26.46
CA PRO A 78 -10.29 12.20 26.62
C PRO A 78 -11.57 12.26 25.78
N VAL A 79 -11.64 11.51 24.68
CA VAL A 79 -12.76 11.59 23.71
C VAL A 79 -13.64 10.35 23.73
N ALA A 80 -13.07 9.17 23.99
CA ALA A 80 -13.78 7.90 24.01
C ALA A 80 -13.53 7.13 25.33
N PRO A 81 -13.92 7.70 26.49
CA PRO A 81 -13.39 7.29 27.79
C PRO A 81 -13.71 5.85 28.18
N PHE A 82 -14.90 5.34 27.87
CA PHE A 82 -15.29 3.98 28.22
C PHE A 82 -14.57 2.92 27.38
N TYR A 83 -14.38 3.19 26.09
CA TYR A 83 -13.71 2.24 25.20
C TYR A 83 -12.20 2.25 25.44
N ALA A 84 -11.62 3.44 25.61
CA ALA A 84 -10.22 3.62 25.98
C ALA A 84 -9.87 2.83 27.24
N ASP A 85 -10.68 2.97 28.29
CA ASP A 85 -10.45 2.30 29.57
C ASP A 85 -10.58 0.77 29.46
N ARG A 86 -11.59 0.30 28.73
CA ARG A 86 -11.74 -1.13 28.45
C ARG A 86 -10.53 -1.70 27.71
N LEU A 87 -10.11 -1.05 26.62
CA LEU A 87 -8.95 -1.48 25.83
C LEU A 87 -7.68 -1.52 26.69
N TYR A 88 -7.43 -0.47 27.47
CA TYR A 88 -6.29 -0.40 28.38
C TYR A 88 -6.29 -1.53 29.40
N LEU A 89 -7.41 -1.72 30.10
CA LEU A 89 -7.55 -2.76 31.13
C LEU A 89 -7.40 -4.17 30.55
N ASP A 90 -7.96 -4.44 29.37
CA ASP A 90 -7.85 -5.74 28.71
C ASP A 90 -6.39 -6.06 28.36
N LEU A 91 -5.63 -5.07 27.85
CA LEU A 91 -4.20 -5.19 27.54
C LEU A 91 -3.34 -5.39 28.80
N CYS A 92 -3.54 -4.56 29.82
CA CYS A 92 -2.80 -4.58 31.09
C CYS A 92 -3.03 -5.89 31.85
N LYS A 93 -4.29 -6.36 31.95
CA LYS A 93 -4.62 -7.63 32.60
C LYS A 93 -3.99 -8.83 31.89
N ALA A 94 -3.96 -8.83 30.57
CA ALA A 94 -3.38 -9.94 29.80
C ALA A 94 -1.85 -10.06 29.95
N THR A 95 -1.17 -8.95 30.25
CA THR A 95 0.30 -8.88 30.31
C THR A 95 0.85 -8.76 31.73
N GLY A 96 0.01 -8.46 32.72
CA GLY A 96 0.44 -8.09 34.06
C GLY A 96 1.10 -6.70 34.13
N PHE A 97 1.07 -5.94 33.03
CA PHE A 97 1.57 -4.58 32.97
C PHE A 97 0.59 -3.65 33.68
N GLU A 98 1.03 -2.96 34.74
CA GLU A 98 0.21 -1.98 35.51
C GLU A 98 -1.21 -2.48 35.82
N SER A 99 -1.32 -3.73 36.28
CA SER A 99 -2.62 -4.34 36.58
C SER A 99 -3.39 -3.51 37.62
N ASP A 100 -4.66 -3.21 37.30
CA ASP A 100 -5.66 -2.56 38.17
C ASP A 100 -5.74 -1.01 38.15
N GLN A 101 -5.12 -0.35 37.18
CA GLN A 101 -5.31 1.09 36.97
C GLN A 101 -6.15 1.41 35.72
N SER A 102 -7.08 2.35 35.87
CA SER A 102 -7.84 2.93 34.77
C SER A 102 -6.92 3.78 33.90
N VAL A 103 -7.15 3.80 32.58
CA VAL A 103 -6.41 4.67 31.65
C VAL A 103 -6.51 6.16 32.04
N HIS A 104 -7.59 6.54 32.72
CA HIS A 104 -7.85 7.92 33.16
C HIS A 104 -6.95 8.38 34.32
N LEU A 105 -6.18 7.46 34.90
CA LEU A 105 -5.18 7.73 35.92
C LEU A 105 -3.75 7.61 35.35
N ALA A 106 -3.60 7.17 34.11
CA ALA A 106 -2.31 7.04 33.46
C ALA A 106 -1.81 8.40 32.98
N ASP A 107 -0.48 8.58 32.98
CA ASP A 107 0.14 9.75 32.37
C ASP A 107 -0.11 9.78 30.86
N PHE A 108 -0.29 11.00 30.33
CA PHE A 108 -0.37 11.22 28.90
C PHE A 108 0.96 10.79 28.24
N PRO A 109 0.93 10.02 27.13
CA PRO A 109 2.14 9.49 26.54
C PRO A 109 3.02 10.61 25.99
N THR A 110 4.34 10.46 26.13
CA THR A 110 5.32 11.38 25.58
C THR A 110 6.13 10.69 24.49
N ALA A 111 6.40 11.40 23.39
CA ALA A 111 7.20 10.85 22.31
C ALA A 111 8.70 10.86 22.70
N ASP A 112 9.28 9.68 22.89
CA ASP A 112 10.73 9.59 23.08
C ASP A 112 11.47 9.80 21.75
N LYS A 113 11.94 11.04 21.55
CA LYS A 113 12.70 11.45 20.37
C LYS A 113 13.98 10.64 20.15
N ALA A 114 14.54 10.01 21.19
CA ALA A 114 15.74 9.19 21.06
C ALA A 114 15.48 7.85 20.35
N THR A 115 14.25 7.33 20.43
CA THR A 115 13.84 6.09 19.74
C THR A 115 13.35 6.33 18.31
N ARG A 116 13.23 7.59 17.90
CA ARG A 116 12.74 7.97 16.58
C ARG A 116 13.82 7.74 15.51
N ASN A 117 13.46 6.99 14.46
CA ASN A 117 14.32 6.78 13.31
C ASN A 117 13.71 7.45 12.07
N VAL A 118 14.09 8.71 11.86
CA VAL A 118 13.58 9.56 10.78
C VAL A 118 13.85 8.95 9.40
N VAL A 119 15.04 8.38 9.18
CA VAL A 119 15.42 7.74 7.92
C VAL A 119 14.48 6.58 7.59
N MET A 120 14.13 5.76 8.58
CA MET A 120 13.18 4.65 8.41
C MET A 120 11.76 5.16 8.13
N GLU A 121 11.32 6.23 8.80
CA GLU A 121 10.01 6.84 8.54
C GLU A 121 9.89 7.38 7.12
N GLU A 122 10.93 8.05 6.61
CA GLU A 122 10.99 8.58 5.26
C GLU A 122 10.94 7.46 4.21
N ARG A 123 11.75 6.41 4.37
CA ARG A 123 11.72 5.21 3.50
C ARG A 123 10.33 4.59 3.46
N MET A 124 9.68 4.52 4.61
CA MET A 124 8.33 3.96 4.73
C MET A 124 7.25 4.84 4.12
N SER A 125 7.37 6.16 4.25
CA SER A 125 6.49 7.11 3.57
C SER A 125 6.61 6.99 2.04
N LYS A 126 7.84 6.85 1.53
CA LYS A 126 8.09 6.59 0.10
C LYS A 126 7.45 5.27 -0.34
N ALA A 127 7.65 4.16 0.38
CA ALA A 127 7.05 2.86 0.07
C ALA A 127 5.52 2.93 0.00
N ARG A 128 4.87 3.60 0.95
CA ARG A 128 3.41 3.80 0.95
C ARG A 128 2.94 4.62 -0.24
N THR A 129 3.67 5.69 -0.58
CA THR A 129 3.33 6.54 -1.74
C THR A 129 3.45 5.77 -3.04
N ILE A 130 4.54 5.02 -3.23
CA ILE A 130 4.77 4.15 -4.40
C ILE A 130 3.65 3.10 -4.50
N ALA A 131 3.35 2.41 -3.40
CA ALA A 131 2.29 1.40 -3.39
C ALA A 131 0.92 2.00 -3.72
N SER A 132 0.58 3.16 -3.13
CA SER A 132 -0.67 3.86 -3.41
C SER A 132 -0.80 4.24 -4.89
N LEU A 133 0.28 4.76 -5.50
CA LEU A 133 0.32 5.07 -6.93
C LEU A 133 0.10 3.82 -7.79
N ALA A 134 0.83 2.75 -7.54
CA ALA A 134 0.68 1.49 -8.29
C ALA A 134 -0.72 0.87 -8.12
N LEU A 135 -1.29 0.89 -6.91
CA LEU A 135 -2.65 0.42 -6.65
C LEU A 135 -3.70 1.30 -7.34
N SER A 136 -3.47 2.61 -7.43
CA SER A 136 -4.34 3.52 -8.17
C SER A 136 -4.33 3.23 -9.67
N LEU A 137 -3.16 2.92 -10.24
CA LEU A 137 -3.01 2.50 -11.64
C LEU A 137 -3.75 1.20 -11.92
N ARG A 138 -3.55 0.19 -11.06
CA ARG A 138 -4.30 -1.08 -11.11
C ARG A 138 -5.81 -0.85 -11.07
N LYS A 139 -6.29 0.02 -10.19
CA LYS A 139 -7.71 0.36 -10.07
C LYS A 139 -8.27 1.03 -11.32
N LYS A 140 -7.49 1.93 -11.94
CA LYS A 140 -7.85 2.63 -13.18
C LYS A 140 -8.11 1.62 -14.32
N GLU A 141 -7.23 0.63 -14.47
CA GLU A 141 -7.35 -0.43 -15.49
C GLU A 141 -8.11 -1.68 -15.02
N GLN A 142 -8.79 -1.63 -13.85
CA GLN A 142 -9.55 -2.76 -13.28
C GLN A 142 -8.72 -4.05 -13.06
N ILE A 143 -7.40 -3.94 -12.89
CA ILE A 143 -6.52 -5.07 -12.62
C ILE A 143 -6.56 -5.40 -11.12
N LYS A 144 -7.03 -6.60 -10.77
CA LYS A 144 -7.07 -7.07 -9.38
C LYS A 144 -5.65 -7.22 -8.81
N VAL A 145 -5.42 -6.82 -7.55
CA VAL A 145 -4.11 -7.00 -6.87
C VAL A 145 -3.66 -8.46 -6.85
N ARG A 146 -4.60 -9.42 -6.81
CA ARG A 146 -4.28 -10.86 -6.86
C ARG A 146 -3.68 -11.31 -8.19
N GLN A 147 -3.87 -10.57 -9.27
CA GLN A 147 -3.15 -10.78 -10.52
C GLN A 147 -1.72 -10.22 -10.36
N PRO A 148 -0.68 -11.07 -10.30
CA PRO A 148 0.69 -10.58 -10.28
C PRO A 148 1.03 -9.88 -11.59
N LEU A 149 1.87 -8.86 -11.50
CA LEU A 149 2.41 -8.13 -12.65
C LEU A 149 3.93 -8.30 -12.70
N GLN A 150 4.51 -8.15 -13.88
CA GLN A 150 5.92 -8.43 -14.10
C GLN A 150 6.81 -7.41 -13.38
N LYS A 151 6.58 -6.12 -13.65
CA LYS A 151 7.57 -5.09 -13.32
C LYS A 151 6.95 -3.76 -12.93
N ILE A 152 7.60 -3.09 -12.00
CA ILE A 152 7.40 -1.68 -11.67
C ILE A 152 8.70 -0.92 -11.93
N MET A 153 8.61 0.23 -12.60
CA MET A 153 9.75 1.10 -12.83
C MET A 153 9.56 2.41 -12.07
N ILE A 154 10.64 2.88 -11.45
CA ILE A 154 10.63 4.12 -10.66
C ILE A 154 11.87 4.94 -11.04
N PRO A 155 11.71 6.13 -11.63
CA PRO A 155 12.83 7.03 -11.82
C PRO A 155 13.33 7.56 -10.47
N VAL A 156 14.64 7.57 -10.29
CA VAL A 156 15.32 8.08 -9.09
C VAL A 156 16.21 9.26 -9.45
N ARG A 157 16.24 10.25 -8.55
CA ARG A 157 16.99 11.50 -8.78
C ARG A 157 18.46 11.38 -8.42
N ASN A 158 18.78 10.57 -7.43
CA ASN A 158 20.13 10.40 -6.92
C ASN A 158 20.33 9.02 -6.26
N GLN A 159 21.58 8.73 -5.90
CA GLN A 159 21.97 7.46 -5.29
C GLN A 159 21.33 7.24 -3.90
N GLU A 160 21.13 8.30 -3.13
CA GLU A 160 20.50 8.20 -1.81
C GLU A 160 19.04 7.75 -1.90
N GLU A 161 18.29 8.28 -2.86
CA GLU A 161 16.92 7.88 -3.15
C GLU A 161 16.85 6.43 -3.65
N ARG A 162 17.79 6.04 -4.52
CA ARG A 162 17.94 4.64 -4.98
C ARG A 162 18.09 3.69 -3.79
N GLU A 163 19.03 3.97 -2.90
CA GLU A 163 19.29 3.15 -1.70
C GLU A 163 18.09 3.14 -0.73
N ALA A 164 17.41 4.28 -0.59
CA ALA A 164 16.22 4.39 0.24
C ALA A 164 15.07 3.51 -0.26
N ILE A 165 14.84 3.44 -1.57
CA ILE A 165 13.79 2.61 -2.19
C ILE A 165 14.18 1.13 -2.14
N LEU A 166 15.43 0.78 -2.45
CA LEU A 166 15.92 -0.60 -2.38
C LEU A 166 15.81 -1.18 -0.96
N ALA A 167 16.03 -0.37 0.07
CA ALA A 167 15.88 -0.79 1.46
C ALA A 167 14.44 -1.20 1.84
N VAL A 168 13.44 -0.87 1.02
CA VAL A 168 12.02 -1.21 1.21
C VAL A 168 11.42 -1.90 -0.03
N GLU A 169 12.25 -2.45 -0.91
CA GLU A 169 11.84 -3.07 -2.17
C GLU A 169 10.86 -4.23 -1.95
N GLU A 170 11.22 -5.20 -1.11
CA GLU A 170 10.38 -6.38 -0.83
C GLU A 170 8.98 -5.98 -0.32
N LEU A 171 8.93 -4.92 0.48
CA LEU A 171 7.68 -4.37 0.99
C LEU A 171 6.83 -3.79 -0.14
N ILE A 172 7.42 -3.01 -1.04
CA ILE A 172 6.73 -2.44 -2.19
C ILE A 172 6.20 -3.57 -3.07
N LEU A 173 7.06 -4.50 -3.47
CA LEU A 173 6.72 -5.61 -4.36
C LEU A 173 5.61 -6.51 -3.81
N SER A 174 5.69 -6.86 -2.52
CA SER A 174 4.66 -7.66 -1.86
C SER A 174 3.32 -6.93 -1.75
N GLU A 175 3.34 -5.62 -1.53
CA GLU A 175 2.12 -4.82 -1.40
C GLU A 175 1.34 -4.70 -2.72
N ILE A 176 2.07 -4.47 -3.81
CA ILE A 176 1.47 -4.24 -5.13
C ILE A 176 1.38 -5.53 -5.96
N ASN A 177 1.90 -6.65 -5.44
CA ASN A 177 2.02 -7.94 -6.10
C ASN A 177 2.70 -7.83 -7.48
N VAL A 178 3.95 -7.37 -7.48
CA VAL A 178 4.81 -7.25 -8.67
C VAL A 178 6.07 -8.10 -8.46
N LYS A 179 6.65 -8.64 -9.52
CA LYS A 179 7.82 -9.52 -9.43
C LYS A 179 9.14 -8.78 -9.28
N GLU A 180 9.31 -7.67 -10.00
CA GLU A 180 10.58 -6.96 -10.10
C GLU A 180 10.39 -5.45 -9.98
N LEU A 181 11.30 -4.79 -9.25
CA LEU A 181 11.40 -3.34 -9.17
C LEU A 181 12.64 -2.90 -9.93
N GLU A 182 12.45 -2.02 -10.91
CA GLU A 182 13.54 -1.46 -11.70
C GLU A 182 13.67 0.04 -11.43
N LEU A 183 14.86 0.46 -10.99
CA LEU A 183 15.14 1.87 -10.71
C LEU A 183 15.88 2.50 -11.88
N LEU A 184 15.23 3.47 -12.50
CA LEU A 184 15.73 4.21 -13.64
C LEU A 184 16.44 5.47 -13.20
N ASP A 185 17.57 5.81 -13.81
CA ASP A 185 18.16 7.12 -13.59
C ASP A 185 17.34 8.18 -14.33
N ASP A 186 17.27 9.42 -13.82
CA ASP A 186 16.52 10.55 -14.38
C ASP A 186 16.92 10.97 -15.83
N ALA A 187 17.87 10.25 -16.43
CA ALA A 187 18.29 10.35 -17.83
C ALA A 187 17.71 9.24 -18.72
N SER A 188 16.79 8.41 -18.21
CA SER A 188 16.21 7.30 -18.98
C SER A 188 15.09 7.82 -19.89
N ASP A 189 15.30 7.79 -21.20
CA ASP A 189 14.36 8.19 -22.28
C ASP A 189 13.01 7.43 -22.29
N ILE A 190 12.79 6.54 -21.34
CA ILE A 190 11.63 5.64 -21.29
C ILE A 190 10.37 6.43 -20.90
N LEU A 191 10.46 7.40 -19.99
CA LEU A 191 9.31 8.17 -19.51
C LEU A 191 9.15 9.49 -20.28
N VAL A 192 8.42 9.46 -21.39
CA VAL A 192 8.08 10.68 -22.15
C VAL A 192 7.18 11.56 -21.28
N LYS A 193 7.70 12.69 -20.78
CA LYS A 193 6.91 13.66 -20.00
C LYS A 193 6.02 14.49 -20.94
N GLU A 194 4.73 14.60 -20.61
CA GLU A 194 3.75 15.48 -21.26
C GLU A 194 3.39 16.62 -20.30
N VAL A 195 3.59 17.87 -20.70
CA VAL A 195 3.24 19.03 -19.87
C VAL A 195 1.89 19.60 -20.27
N LYS A 196 0.96 19.66 -19.31
CA LYS A 196 -0.36 20.27 -19.50
C LYS A 196 -0.44 21.60 -18.75
N PRO A 197 -0.99 22.66 -19.36
CA PRO A 197 -1.19 23.92 -18.66
C PRO A 197 -2.30 23.80 -17.61
N ASN A 198 -2.04 24.29 -16.40
CA ASN A 198 -3.08 24.39 -15.37
C ASN A 198 -3.96 25.62 -15.63
N PHE A 199 -5.09 25.40 -16.31
CA PHE A 199 -5.99 26.48 -16.69
C PHE A 199 -6.59 27.25 -15.51
N LYS A 200 -6.63 26.68 -14.30
CA LYS A 200 -7.17 27.35 -13.10
C LYS A 200 -6.26 28.48 -12.61
N THR A 201 -4.95 28.26 -12.63
CA THR A 201 -3.94 29.24 -12.19
C THR A 201 -3.56 30.20 -13.32
N LEU A 202 -3.47 29.70 -14.55
CA LEU A 202 -3.08 30.48 -15.72
C LEU A 202 -4.20 31.37 -16.28
N GLY A 203 -5.46 30.94 -16.19
CA GLY A 203 -6.62 31.66 -16.75
C GLY A 203 -6.74 33.11 -16.25
N PRO A 204 -6.69 33.38 -14.93
CA PRO A 204 -6.74 34.72 -14.37
C PRO A 204 -5.56 35.62 -14.76
N ARG A 205 -4.36 35.04 -14.94
CA ARG A 205 -3.11 35.78 -15.22
C ARG A 205 -2.96 36.15 -16.69
N PHE A 206 -3.34 35.26 -17.60
CA PHE A 206 -2.99 35.39 -19.02
C PHE A 206 -4.19 35.62 -19.94
N GLY A 207 -5.43 35.42 -19.49
CA GLY A 207 -6.65 35.82 -20.21
C GLY A 207 -6.62 35.57 -21.73
N LYS A 208 -6.49 36.64 -22.52
CA LYS A 208 -6.45 36.58 -24.00
C LYS A 208 -5.19 35.89 -24.55
N ASN A 209 -4.07 35.92 -23.82
CA ASN A 209 -2.80 35.31 -24.20
C ASN A 209 -2.67 33.85 -23.77
N MET A 210 -3.69 33.30 -23.10
CA MET A 210 -3.69 31.91 -22.59
C MET A 210 -3.38 30.87 -23.67
N ARG A 211 -3.82 31.10 -24.91
CA ARG A 211 -3.57 30.16 -26.03
C ARG A 211 -2.09 30.06 -26.38
N PHE A 212 -1.36 31.18 -26.33
CA PHE A 212 0.08 31.21 -26.59
C PHE A 212 0.86 30.57 -25.44
N VAL A 213 0.46 30.86 -24.20
CA VAL A 213 1.05 30.25 -23.00
C VAL A 213 0.83 28.74 -22.96
N ALA A 214 -0.38 28.27 -23.29
CA ALA A 214 -0.67 26.83 -23.39
C ALA A 214 0.19 26.13 -24.46
N THR A 215 0.42 26.78 -25.60
CA THR A 215 1.24 26.22 -26.68
C THR A 215 2.72 26.19 -26.30
N ALA A 216 3.21 27.24 -25.63
CA ALA A 216 4.58 27.29 -25.13
C ALA A 216 4.83 26.22 -24.06
N ILE A 217 3.88 26.02 -23.14
CA ILE A 217 3.93 24.97 -22.12
C ILE A 217 3.95 23.58 -22.74
N GLN A 218 3.10 23.32 -23.74
CA GLN A 218 3.06 22.03 -24.43
C GLN A 218 4.31 21.76 -25.28
N GLY A 219 5.07 22.79 -25.64
CA GLY A 219 6.30 22.70 -26.42
C GLY A 219 7.58 22.78 -25.61
N LEU A 220 7.52 22.71 -24.27
CA LEU A 220 8.70 22.72 -23.40
C LEU A 220 9.62 21.54 -23.72
N ASP A 221 10.92 21.82 -23.83
CA ASP A 221 11.93 20.77 -23.98
C ASP A 221 12.28 20.10 -22.63
N GLU A 222 12.95 18.95 -22.68
CA GLU A 222 13.31 18.19 -21.47
C GLU A 222 14.23 18.97 -20.50
N ASN A 223 15.08 19.87 -21.01
CA ASN A 223 15.98 20.66 -20.18
C ASN A 223 15.23 21.78 -19.44
N GLN A 224 14.24 22.39 -20.09
CA GLN A 224 13.34 23.37 -19.52
C GLN A 224 12.44 22.72 -18.46
N LEU A 225 11.96 21.51 -18.72
CA LEU A 225 11.24 20.68 -17.74
C LEU A 225 12.06 20.39 -16.49
N LYS A 226 13.32 19.97 -16.65
CA LYS A 226 14.24 19.73 -15.52
C LYS A 226 14.53 21.01 -14.74
N THR A 227 14.65 22.15 -15.42
CA THR A 227 14.88 23.45 -14.78
C THR A 227 13.69 23.85 -13.92
N LEU A 228 12.48 23.70 -14.44
CA LEU A 228 11.24 23.97 -13.71
C LEU A 228 11.05 23.05 -12.50
N GLU A 229 11.39 21.75 -12.61
CA GLU A 229 11.32 20.80 -11.48
C GLU A 229 12.36 21.11 -10.40
N ALA A 230 13.56 21.60 -10.77
CA ALA A 230 14.65 21.88 -9.85
C ALA A 230 14.56 23.26 -9.18
N GLN A 231 14.10 24.28 -9.91
CA GLN A 231 14.07 25.68 -9.46
C GLN A 231 12.67 26.17 -9.09
N GLU A 232 11.64 25.32 -9.25
CA GLU A 232 10.21 25.61 -9.07
C GLU A 232 9.64 26.74 -9.96
N GLU A 233 10.48 27.43 -10.72
CA GLU A 233 10.14 28.51 -11.63
C GLU A 233 10.94 28.44 -12.94
N ILE A 234 10.35 28.92 -14.03
CA ILE A 234 11.02 29.08 -15.32
C ILE A 234 10.59 30.38 -16.00
N GLU A 235 11.55 31.10 -16.57
CA GLU A 235 11.30 32.27 -17.42
C GLU A 235 11.18 31.81 -18.89
N LEU A 236 10.01 32.06 -19.50
CA LEU A 236 9.77 31.83 -20.92
C LEU A 236 9.51 33.15 -21.64
N VAL A 237 10.00 33.26 -22.88
CA VAL A 237 9.68 34.39 -23.76
C VAL A 237 8.52 33.99 -24.66
N ILE A 238 7.35 34.59 -24.45
CA ILE A 238 6.12 34.30 -25.19
C ILE A 238 5.67 35.59 -25.87
N GLU A 239 5.62 35.59 -27.21
CA GLU A 239 5.32 36.77 -28.04
C GLU A 239 6.18 38.03 -27.71
N GLY A 240 7.42 37.84 -27.25
CA GLY A 240 8.35 38.92 -26.92
C GLY A 240 8.22 39.48 -25.50
N GLU A 241 7.27 38.96 -24.71
CA GLU A 241 7.16 39.25 -23.28
C GLU A 241 7.80 38.15 -22.44
N LYS A 242 8.49 38.55 -21.36
CA LYS A 242 9.06 37.65 -20.36
C LYS A 242 7.96 37.21 -19.40
N VAL A 243 7.68 35.92 -19.38
CA VAL A 243 6.64 35.30 -18.56
C VAL A 243 7.28 34.34 -17.58
N MET A 244 7.05 34.56 -16.28
CA MET A 244 7.44 33.63 -15.22
C MET A 244 6.33 32.62 -14.96
N LEU A 245 6.64 31.35 -15.16
CA LEU A 245 5.78 30.20 -14.82
C LEU A 245 6.33 29.52 -13.58
N SER A 246 5.45 29.17 -12.64
CA SER A 246 5.80 28.34 -11.49
C SER A 246 5.33 26.90 -11.68
N SER A 247 5.82 25.98 -10.84
CA SER A 247 5.37 24.58 -10.78
C SER A 247 3.85 24.44 -10.58
N ALA A 248 3.17 25.43 -9.97
CA ALA A 248 1.71 25.44 -9.80
C ALA A 248 0.94 25.77 -11.09
N ASP A 249 1.61 26.37 -12.09
CA ASP A 249 1.02 26.76 -13.37
C ASP A 249 0.96 25.62 -14.38
N VAL A 250 1.61 24.50 -14.10
CA VAL A 250 1.79 23.38 -15.02
C VAL A 250 1.56 22.04 -14.33
N ASP A 251 0.91 21.14 -15.05
CA ASP A 251 0.67 19.77 -14.63
C ASP A 251 1.54 18.86 -15.51
N ILE A 252 2.67 18.42 -14.95
CA ILE A 252 3.60 17.52 -15.63
C ILE A 252 3.06 16.10 -15.46
N GLN A 253 2.54 15.54 -16.54
CA GLN A 253 2.10 14.17 -16.62
C GLN A 253 3.17 13.37 -17.37
N SER A 254 3.19 12.06 -17.19
CA SER A 254 3.98 11.18 -18.06
C SER A 254 3.03 10.58 -19.08
N LYS A 255 3.45 10.55 -20.35
CA LYS A 255 2.70 9.92 -21.43
C LYS A 255 2.78 8.41 -21.27
N ASP A 256 1.62 7.75 -21.28
CA ASP A 256 1.53 6.30 -21.25
C ASP A 256 2.29 5.71 -22.45
N ILE A 257 3.28 4.86 -22.17
CA ILE A 257 3.97 4.04 -23.18
C ILE A 257 3.07 2.83 -23.42
N GLU A 258 3.02 2.31 -24.65
CA GLU A 258 2.23 1.11 -24.93
C GLU A 258 2.66 -0.06 -24.01
N GLY A 259 1.71 -0.58 -23.23
CA GLY A 259 1.96 -1.63 -22.23
C GLY A 259 2.35 -1.13 -20.83
N TRP A 260 2.51 0.18 -20.62
CA TRP A 260 2.87 0.78 -19.33
C TRP A 260 1.85 1.84 -18.90
N LEU A 261 1.51 1.82 -17.61
CA LEU A 261 0.72 2.87 -16.98
C LEU A 261 1.62 3.75 -16.13
N VAL A 262 1.44 5.07 -16.18
CA VAL A 262 2.25 5.98 -15.37
C VAL A 262 1.41 6.85 -14.43
N ALA A 263 1.88 7.01 -13.18
CA ALA A 263 1.31 7.92 -12.20
C ALA A 263 2.41 8.72 -11.50
N ASN A 264 2.08 9.94 -11.09
CA ASN A 264 2.96 10.82 -10.33
C ASN A 264 2.23 11.37 -9.10
N SER A 265 2.91 11.42 -7.95
CA SER A 265 2.46 12.17 -6.78
C SER A 265 3.65 12.53 -5.90
N ASN A 266 3.64 13.73 -5.31
CA ASN A 266 4.66 14.22 -4.37
C ASN A 266 6.10 14.08 -4.90
N GLY A 267 6.29 14.29 -6.21
CA GLY A 267 7.59 14.18 -6.86
C GLY A 267 8.07 12.73 -7.12
N ILE A 268 7.27 11.73 -6.76
CA ILE A 268 7.52 10.31 -7.07
C ILE A 268 6.73 9.95 -8.33
N THR A 269 7.40 9.35 -9.30
CA THR A 269 6.77 8.78 -10.49
C THR A 269 6.84 7.26 -10.42
N VAL A 270 5.78 6.58 -10.84
CA VAL A 270 5.71 5.12 -10.90
C VAL A 270 5.18 4.72 -12.27
N ALA A 271 5.88 3.83 -12.94
CA ALA A 271 5.41 3.15 -14.15
C ALA A 271 5.17 1.67 -13.87
N LEU A 272 4.03 1.14 -14.30
CA LEU A 272 3.61 -0.24 -14.03
C LEU A 272 3.43 -1.00 -15.35
N ASP A 273 4.12 -2.14 -15.48
CA ASP A 273 3.97 -3.06 -16.61
C ASP A 273 2.66 -3.82 -16.46
N ILE A 274 1.78 -3.71 -17.46
CA ILE A 274 0.49 -4.40 -17.48
C ILE A 274 0.45 -5.59 -18.44
N GLN A 275 1.58 -5.92 -19.09
CA GLN A 275 1.65 -7.08 -19.97
C GLN A 275 1.66 -8.37 -19.14
N LEU A 276 0.73 -9.28 -19.49
CA LEU A 276 0.58 -10.56 -18.83
C LEU A 276 1.13 -11.69 -19.71
N ASN A 277 2.19 -12.34 -19.24
CA ASN A 277 2.61 -13.64 -19.76
C ASN A 277 1.74 -14.76 -19.18
N GLU A 278 1.84 -15.97 -19.73
CA GLU A 278 1.01 -17.12 -19.30
C GLU A 278 1.28 -17.53 -17.84
N GLU A 279 2.52 -17.48 -17.38
CA GLU A 279 2.90 -17.81 -15.99
C GLU A 279 2.21 -16.86 -14.98
N LEU A 280 2.19 -15.56 -15.26
CA LEU A 280 1.52 -14.56 -14.43
C LEU A 280 0.00 -14.79 -14.41
N LYS A 281 -0.62 -15.15 -15.55
CA LYS A 281 -2.06 -15.47 -15.61
C LYS A 281 -2.38 -16.69 -14.75
N GLU A 282 -1.59 -17.75 -14.90
CA GLU A 282 -1.74 -18.99 -14.11
C GLU A 282 -1.58 -18.74 -12.61
N GLU A 283 -0.59 -17.95 -12.21
CA GLU A 283 -0.38 -17.58 -10.82
C GLU A 283 -1.53 -16.68 -10.27
N GLY A 284 -2.09 -15.81 -11.12
CA GLY A 284 -3.30 -15.03 -10.82
C GLY A 284 -4.51 -15.91 -10.53
N ILE A 285 -4.75 -16.92 -11.38
CA ILE A 285 -5.80 -17.94 -11.19
C ILE A 285 -5.57 -18.71 -9.88
N ALA A 286 -4.34 -19.12 -9.59
CA ALA A 286 -4.00 -19.81 -8.35
C ALA A 286 -4.30 -18.95 -7.11
N ARG A 287 -3.97 -17.65 -7.13
CA ARG A 287 -4.29 -16.74 -6.02
C ARG A 287 -5.77 -16.49 -5.85
N GLU A 288 -6.52 -16.38 -6.95
CA GLU A 288 -7.97 -16.26 -6.89
C GLU A 288 -8.58 -17.54 -6.29
N LEU A 289 -8.11 -18.72 -6.70
CA LEU A 289 -8.52 -19.99 -6.11
C LEU A 289 -8.26 -20.05 -4.60
N ILE A 290 -7.06 -19.67 -4.14
CA ILE A 290 -6.73 -19.59 -2.71
C ILE A 290 -7.71 -18.70 -1.97
N ASN A 291 -8.03 -17.53 -2.52
CA ASN A 291 -9.01 -16.61 -1.93
C ASN A 291 -10.40 -17.25 -1.82
N ARG A 292 -10.84 -18.01 -2.83
CA ARG A 292 -12.13 -18.71 -2.80
C ARG A 292 -12.14 -19.81 -1.75
N ILE A 293 -11.08 -20.61 -1.66
CA ILE A 293 -10.94 -21.66 -0.64
C ILE A 293 -10.95 -21.05 0.76
N GLN A 294 -10.24 -19.94 0.99
CA GLN A 294 -10.20 -19.29 2.29
C GLN A 294 -11.56 -18.70 2.72
N ASN A 295 -12.32 -18.15 1.77
CA ASN A 295 -13.68 -17.71 2.06
C ASN A 295 -14.59 -18.90 2.40
N LEU A 296 -14.51 -20.01 1.66
CA LEU A 296 -15.26 -21.23 1.97
C LEU A 296 -14.91 -21.79 3.36
N ARG A 297 -13.62 -21.79 3.75
CA ARG A 297 -13.19 -22.20 5.09
C ARG A 297 -13.87 -21.35 6.16
N LYS A 298 -13.87 -20.03 5.98
CA LYS A 298 -14.51 -19.10 6.92
C LYS A 298 -16.03 -19.33 6.99
N ASP A 299 -16.69 -19.51 5.84
CA ASP A 299 -18.14 -19.69 5.76
C ASP A 299 -18.58 -21.03 6.37
N ALA A 300 -17.74 -22.06 6.26
CA ALA A 300 -17.95 -23.35 6.91
C ALA A 300 -17.52 -23.38 8.40
N GLY A 301 -17.04 -22.27 8.94
CA GLY A 301 -16.70 -22.14 10.36
C GLY A 301 -15.38 -22.80 10.78
N PHE A 302 -14.47 -23.07 9.84
CA PHE A 302 -13.15 -23.59 10.15
C PHE A 302 -12.31 -22.56 10.91
N GLU A 303 -11.55 -23.03 11.88
CA GLU A 303 -10.51 -22.25 12.54
C GLU A 303 -9.34 -22.01 11.57
N VAL A 304 -8.57 -20.97 11.86
CA VAL A 304 -7.43 -20.54 11.02
C VAL A 304 -6.35 -21.64 10.93
N THR A 305 -6.31 -22.56 11.89
CA THR A 305 -5.32 -23.64 12.01
C THR A 305 -5.75 -24.96 11.37
N ASP A 306 -7.02 -25.09 10.97
CA ASP A 306 -7.55 -26.39 10.56
C ASP A 306 -6.96 -26.85 9.23
N LYS A 307 -6.78 -28.15 9.07
CA LYS A 307 -6.29 -28.73 7.82
C LYS A 307 -7.46 -29.29 7.03
N ILE A 308 -7.40 -29.14 5.70
CA ILE A 308 -8.49 -29.55 4.82
C ILE A 308 -8.02 -30.51 3.73
N ILE A 309 -8.98 -31.26 3.20
CA ILE A 309 -8.88 -31.97 1.93
C ILE A 309 -9.74 -31.20 0.91
N LEU A 310 -9.14 -30.87 -0.23
CA LEU A 310 -9.76 -30.09 -1.29
C LEU A 310 -10.18 -31.01 -2.45
N TYR A 311 -11.44 -30.90 -2.87
CA TYR A 311 -11.95 -31.53 -4.07
C TYR A 311 -12.37 -30.46 -5.06
N LEU A 312 -11.99 -30.60 -6.33
CA LEU A 312 -12.29 -29.62 -7.37
C LEU A 312 -12.58 -30.26 -8.74
N THR A 313 -13.49 -29.64 -9.51
CA THR A 313 -13.74 -30.09 -10.90
C THR A 313 -12.73 -29.49 -11.86
N PRO A 314 -12.27 -30.25 -12.87
CA PRO A 314 -11.25 -29.78 -13.81
C PRO A 314 -11.76 -28.62 -14.66
N HIS A 315 -10.86 -27.69 -14.97
CA HIS A 315 -11.05 -26.66 -15.99
C HIS A 315 -9.69 -26.39 -16.66
N ASN A 316 -9.67 -26.14 -17.97
CA ASN A 316 -8.40 -26.07 -18.73
C ASN A 316 -7.41 -25.06 -18.14
N SER A 317 -7.85 -23.83 -17.90
CA SER A 317 -7.03 -22.77 -17.30
C SER A 317 -6.69 -23.02 -15.83
N LEU A 318 -7.52 -23.80 -15.11
CA LEU A 318 -7.33 -24.10 -13.70
C LEU A 318 -6.30 -25.21 -13.49
N ASN A 319 -6.30 -26.22 -14.35
CA ASN A 319 -5.42 -27.38 -14.24
C ASN A 319 -3.94 -26.98 -14.38
N ALA A 320 -3.62 -26.09 -15.34
CA ALA A 320 -2.27 -25.57 -15.50
C ALA A 320 -1.83 -24.74 -14.28
N ALA A 321 -2.69 -23.81 -13.83
CA ALA A 321 -2.46 -22.99 -12.65
C ALA A 321 -2.25 -23.83 -11.37
N LEU A 322 -3.06 -24.88 -11.17
CA LEU A 322 -2.95 -25.81 -10.04
C LEU A 322 -1.62 -26.57 -10.06
N ASN A 323 -1.23 -27.13 -11.20
CA ASN A 323 -0.02 -27.91 -11.30
C ASN A 323 1.23 -27.06 -11.05
N ASN A 324 1.28 -25.85 -11.62
CA ASN A 324 2.43 -24.96 -11.49
C ASN A 324 2.53 -24.30 -10.11
N ASN A 325 1.43 -24.21 -9.36
CA ASN A 325 1.37 -23.53 -8.05
C ASN A 325 0.92 -24.43 -6.89
N LEU A 326 1.02 -25.76 -7.06
CA LEU A 326 0.43 -26.75 -6.13
C LEU A 326 0.87 -26.54 -4.68
N GLU A 327 2.18 -26.46 -4.45
CA GLU A 327 2.76 -26.30 -3.10
C GLU A 327 2.36 -24.97 -2.47
N TYR A 328 2.30 -23.91 -3.27
CA TYR A 328 1.85 -22.60 -2.80
C TYR A 328 0.37 -22.63 -2.37
N ILE A 329 -0.49 -23.23 -3.18
CA ILE A 329 -1.91 -23.37 -2.86
C ILE A 329 -2.09 -24.18 -1.58
N LYS A 330 -1.41 -25.33 -1.44
CA LYS A 330 -1.47 -26.15 -0.23
C LYS A 330 -1.00 -25.40 1.01
N ALA A 331 0.14 -24.71 0.93
CA ALA A 331 0.72 -23.98 2.04
C ALA A 331 -0.11 -22.76 2.49
N GLU A 332 -0.81 -22.10 1.56
CA GLU A 332 -1.66 -20.95 1.89
C GLU A 332 -3.06 -21.35 2.33
N THR A 333 -3.54 -22.55 1.98
CA THR A 333 -4.89 -23.04 2.34
C THR A 333 -4.89 -24.11 3.44
N LEU A 334 -3.72 -24.50 3.94
CA LEU A 334 -3.53 -25.65 4.85
C LEU A 334 -4.16 -26.93 4.29
N THR A 335 -4.09 -27.10 2.97
CA THR A 335 -4.62 -28.27 2.27
C THR A 335 -3.60 -29.38 2.25
N LEU A 336 -3.98 -30.56 2.71
CA LEU A 336 -3.12 -31.75 2.70
C LEU A 336 -3.16 -32.45 1.35
N GLU A 337 -4.37 -32.65 0.84
CA GLU A 337 -4.63 -33.38 -0.40
C GLU A 337 -5.56 -32.57 -1.31
N ILE A 338 -5.28 -32.63 -2.62
CA ILE A 338 -6.08 -32.02 -3.67
C ILE A 338 -6.51 -33.13 -4.62
N HIS A 339 -7.82 -33.32 -4.75
CA HIS A 339 -8.43 -34.33 -5.60
C HIS A 339 -9.22 -33.67 -6.73
N ILE A 340 -8.88 -34.02 -7.98
CA ILE A 340 -9.59 -33.52 -9.16
C ILE A 340 -10.61 -34.58 -9.58
N LEU A 341 -11.90 -34.23 -9.59
CA LEU A 341 -13.01 -35.13 -9.90
C LEU A 341 -13.89 -34.55 -10.99
N ASP A 342 -14.40 -35.38 -11.91
CA ASP A 342 -15.27 -34.92 -12.99
C ASP A 342 -16.61 -34.35 -12.49
N GLU A 343 -17.11 -34.85 -11.35
CA GLU A 343 -18.36 -34.40 -10.75
C GLU A 343 -18.27 -34.38 -9.21
N ILE A 344 -18.84 -33.34 -8.58
CA ILE A 344 -18.89 -33.18 -7.12
C ILE A 344 -20.33 -32.88 -6.69
N LYS A 345 -20.99 -33.85 -6.04
CA LYS A 345 -22.42 -33.77 -5.68
C LYS A 345 -22.79 -32.72 -4.65
N GLU A 346 -21.87 -32.39 -3.74
CA GLU A 346 -22.08 -31.41 -2.64
C GLU A 346 -21.14 -30.20 -2.78
N GLY A 347 -20.60 -29.97 -3.98
CA GLY A 347 -19.66 -28.89 -4.21
C GLY A 347 -20.37 -27.54 -4.37
N VAL A 348 -19.68 -26.48 -3.97
CA VAL A 348 -20.08 -25.11 -4.21
C VAL A 348 -19.55 -24.70 -5.58
N LEU A 349 -20.45 -24.31 -6.49
CA LEU A 349 -20.06 -23.76 -7.77
C LEU A 349 -19.42 -22.39 -7.58
N ILE A 350 -18.21 -22.23 -8.09
CA ILE A 350 -17.46 -20.99 -8.02
C ILE A 350 -17.09 -20.56 -9.44
N GLU A 351 -17.34 -19.28 -9.70
CA GLU A 351 -16.97 -18.60 -10.93
C GLU A 351 -16.02 -17.44 -10.61
N PHE A 352 -14.89 -17.40 -11.30
CA PHE A 352 -13.97 -16.28 -11.26
C PHE A 352 -13.20 -16.17 -12.57
N ASP A 353 -13.10 -14.94 -13.08
CA ASP A 353 -12.50 -14.66 -14.38
C ASP A 353 -13.15 -15.55 -15.46
N ASP A 354 -12.39 -16.44 -16.10
CA ASP A 354 -12.89 -17.35 -17.14
C ASP A 354 -13.05 -18.79 -16.62
N VAL A 355 -12.90 -19.00 -15.31
CA VAL A 355 -12.88 -20.32 -14.66
C VAL A 355 -14.21 -20.60 -13.99
N ILE A 356 -14.83 -21.72 -14.38
CA ILE A 356 -15.99 -22.29 -13.71
C ILE A 356 -15.56 -23.64 -13.13
N THR A 357 -15.61 -23.77 -11.81
CA THR A 357 -15.25 -25.01 -11.09
C THR A 357 -16.16 -25.20 -9.88
N SER A 358 -16.45 -26.45 -9.53
CA SER A 358 -17.11 -26.80 -8.29
C SER A 358 -16.06 -27.19 -7.26
N ILE A 359 -16.16 -26.65 -6.04
CA ILE A 359 -15.21 -26.91 -4.94
C ILE A 359 -15.95 -27.51 -3.75
N LEU A 360 -15.36 -28.56 -3.16
CA LEU A 360 -15.76 -29.10 -1.87
C LEU A 360 -14.55 -29.17 -0.95
N ILE A 361 -14.67 -28.58 0.23
CA ILE A 361 -13.67 -28.69 1.31
C ILE A 361 -14.18 -29.65 2.38
N LYS A 362 -13.31 -30.50 2.90
CA LYS A 362 -13.60 -31.36 4.05
C LYS A 362 -12.53 -31.17 5.11
N GLU A 363 -12.94 -31.17 6.37
CA GLU A 363 -12.01 -31.28 7.49
C GLU A 363 -11.25 -32.60 7.39
N HIS A 364 -9.95 -32.57 7.71
CA HIS A 364 -9.14 -33.78 7.74
C HIS A 364 -9.43 -34.65 8.96
#